data_AF-A0A4Y2BYD3-F1
#
_entry.id   AF-A0A4Y2BYD3-F1
#
_cell.length_a   1.000
_cell.length_b   1.000
_cell.length_c   1.000
_cell.angle_alpha   90.00
_cell.angle_beta   90.00
_cell.angle_gamma   90.00
#
_symmetry.space_group_name_H-M   'P 1'
#
loop_
_entity.id
_entity.type
_entity.pdbx_description
1 polymer ?
#
loop_
_entity_poly.entity_id
_entity_poly.type
_entity_poly.pdbx_seq_one_letter_code
_entity_poly.pdbx_strand_id
1 'polypeptide(L)'
;MAFSLNPVPAALGNYDGSLVKTNKAKLMHFILGHQNIHLSITNISPNSTLIIDGRAMLHQLKCVPSTFGELARTLLKQLFNTATELNCTRVDFVTDSYPDISIKQGERSQRSAVGVQLFKIASENQPIPKQWKKFLALGVNKEAIITFLHQIWTSLPAELYKNIIFFITHQIKCYSINNDAGNLNICDTICIVITKKLILVCSFLLLMQIKQTRM
;
A
#
# COMPACT_ATOMS: atom_id res chain seq x y z
N MET A 1 -33.29 -23.29 27.19
CA MET A 1 -32.08 -22.46 26.97
C MET A 1 -32.51 -21.28 26.10
N ALA A 2 -32.49 -20.07 26.66
CA ALA A 2 -32.86 -18.87 25.92
C ALA A 2 -31.62 -18.35 25.18
N PHE A 3 -31.61 -18.44 23.86
CA PHE A 3 -30.60 -17.78 23.05
C PHE A 3 -30.84 -16.28 23.13
N SER A 4 -29.78 -15.50 23.39
CA SER A 4 -29.86 -14.03 23.37
C SER A 4 -30.34 -13.61 21.97
N LEU A 5 -31.48 -12.91 21.92
CA LEU A 5 -32.10 -12.40 20.70
C LEU A 5 -31.37 -11.17 20.14
N ASN A 6 -30.09 -11.00 20.47
CA ASN A 6 -29.34 -9.89 19.93
C ASN A 6 -29.19 -10.10 18.42
N PRO A 7 -29.34 -9.03 17.61
CA PRO A 7 -29.29 -9.13 16.14
C PRO A 7 -27.94 -9.65 15.62
N VAL A 8 -26.91 -9.66 16.47
CA VAL A 8 -25.57 -10.14 16.17
C VAL A 8 -25.06 -10.95 17.37
N PRO A 9 -24.35 -12.08 17.17
CA PRO A 9 -23.75 -12.84 18.27
C PRO A 9 -22.83 -11.97 19.14
N ALA A 10 -22.77 -12.24 20.45
CA ALA A 10 -21.93 -11.49 21.40
C ALA A 10 -20.42 -11.52 21.07
N ALA A 11 -19.96 -12.50 20.29
CA ALA A 11 -18.59 -12.54 19.77
C ALA A 11 -18.31 -11.49 18.68
N LEU A 12 -19.35 -10.95 18.06
CA LEU A 12 -19.30 -10.05 16.90
C LEU A 12 -19.98 -8.69 17.19
N GLY A 13 -20.80 -8.60 18.22
CA GLY A 13 -21.55 -7.40 18.59
C GLY A 13 -21.54 -7.09 20.09
N ASN A 14 -21.51 -5.80 20.41
CA ASN A 14 -21.74 -5.27 21.75
C ASN A 14 -23.23 -5.39 22.12
N TYR A 15 -23.55 -5.13 23.39
CA TYR A 15 -24.92 -5.22 23.92
C TYR A 15 -25.91 -4.22 23.28
N ASP A 16 -25.41 -3.15 22.66
CA ASP A 16 -26.19 -2.16 21.91
C ASP A 16 -26.42 -2.54 20.43
N GLY A 17 -25.96 -3.73 20.01
CA GLY A 17 -26.03 -4.20 18.62
C GLY A 17 -24.95 -3.62 17.71
N SER A 18 -24.06 -2.76 18.21
CA SER A 18 -22.89 -2.29 17.45
C SER A 18 -21.85 -3.39 17.29
N LEU A 19 -21.10 -3.40 16.19
CA LEU A 19 -20.08 -4.44 15.95
C LEU A 19 -18.86 -4.26 16.87
N VAL A 20 -18.37 -5.37 17.44
CA VAL A 20 -17.14 -5.40 18.25
C VAL A 20 -15.94 -5.05 17.37
N LYS A 21 -15.29 -3.92 17.66
CA LYS A 21 -14.06 -3.51 16.97
C LYS A 21 -12.86 -4.25 17.53
N THR A 22 -12.34 -5.23 16.80
CA THR A 22 -11.05 -5.84 17.12
C THR A 22 -9.90 -4.94 16.65
N ASN A 23 -9.02 -4.54 17.57
CA ASN A 23 -7.82 -3.80 17.20
C ASN A 23 -6.83 -4.72 16.49
N LYS A 24 -6.80 -4.66 15.15
CA LYS A 24 -5.92 -5.45 14.28
C LYS A 24 -4.43 -5.27 14.59
N ALA A 25 -4.03 -4.15 15.20
CA ALA A 25 -2.64 -3.88 15.56
C ALA A 25 -2.20 -4.59 16.84
N LYS A 26 -3.12 -5.08 17.70
CA LYS A 26 -2.76 -5.75 18.96
C LYS A 26 -1.84 -6.96 18.74
N LEU A 27 -2.09 -7.74 17.69
CA LEU A 27 -1.24 -8.88 17.35
C LEU A 27 0.17 -8.43 16.96
N MET A 28 0.30 -7.38 16.15
CA MET A 28 1.60 -6.84 15.76
C MET A 28 2.36 -6.28 16.97
N HIS A 29 1.68 -5.51 17.84
CA HIS A 29 2.28 -5.01 19.08
C HIS A 29 2.73 -6.14 20.00
N PHE A 30 1.98 -7.24 20.06
CA PHE A 30 2.36 -8.41 20.83
C PHE A 30 3.62 -9.07 20.25
N ILE A 31 3.69 -9.25 18.93
CA ILE A 31 4.85 -9.84 18.24
C ILE A 31 6.10 -8.98 18.40
N LEU A 32 5.99 -7.67 18.13
CA LEU A 32 7.11 -6.72 18.25
C LEU A 32 7.51 -6.47 19.71
N GLY A 33 6.56 -6.54 20.64
CA GLY A 33 6.83 -6.41 22.08
C GLY A 33 7.56 -7.60 22.67
N HIS A 34 7.47 -8.79 22.05
CA HIS A 34 8.17 -9.99 22.51
C HIS A 34 9.58 -10.13 21.91
N GLN A 35 9.92 -9.45 20.83
CA GLN A 35 11.23 -9.56 20.19
C GLN A 35 11.66 -8.26 19.50
N ASN A 36 12.85 -7.75 19.84
CA ASN A 36 13.59 -6.77 19.05
C ASN A 36 14.12 -7.45 17.78
N ILE A 37 13.22 -7.83 16.87
CA ILE A 37 13.62 -8.47 15.59
C ILE A 37 14.11 -7.36 14.66
N HIS A 38 15.39 -7.07 14.70
CA HIS A 38 16.06 -6.46 13.57
C HIS A 38 16.17 -7.53 12.48
N LEU A 39 15.21 -7.55 11.53
CA LEU A 39 15.25 -8.42 10.36
C LEU A 39 16.40 -7.95 9.44
N SER A 40 17.63 -8.36 9.73
CA SER A 40 18.74 -8.25 8.81
C SER A 40 18.57 -9.37 7.76
N ILE A 41 17.85 -9.07 6.68
CA ILE A 41 17.74 -9.98 5.54
C ILE A 41 19.06 -9.86 4.76
N THR A 42 20.05 -10.70 5.07
CA THR A 42 21.40 -10.59 4.50
C THR A 42 21.63 -11.42 3.25
N ASN A 43 20.71 -12.30 2.87
CA ASN A 43 20.84 -13.19 1.71
C ASN A 43 19.56 -13.20 0.85
N ILE A 44 19.27 -12.10 0.19
CA ILE A 44 18.22 -12.07 -0.84
C ILE A 44 18.81 -12.62 -2.14
N SER A 45 18.11 -13.56 -2.78
CA SER A 45 18.54 -14.10 -4.07
C SER A 45 18.66 -12.97 -5.11
N PRO A 46 19.63 -13.03 -6.03
CA PRO A 46 19.67 -12.12 -7.15
C PRO A 46 18.36 -12.22 -7.96
N ASN A 47 17.93 -11.12 -8.58
CA ASN A 47 16.65 -11.01 -9.30
C ASN A 47 15.40 -11.15 -8.43
N SER A 48 15.48 -10.71 -7.17
CA SER A 48 14.34 -10.66 -6.27
C SER A 48 13.34 -9.57 -6.65
N THR A 49 12.11 -9.72 -6.16
CA THR A 49 11.01 -8.77 -6.38
C THR A 49 10.67 -8.07 -5.08
N LEU A 50 10.65 -6.74 -5.11
CA LEU A 50 10.25 -5.89 -3.99
C LEU A 50 8.78 -5.51 -4.13
N ILE A 51 7.91 -6.08 -3.29
CA ILE A 51 6.47 -5.74 -3.27
C ILE A 51 6.19 -4.80 -2.10
N ILE A 52 5.64 -3.63 -2.40
CA ILE A 52 5.37 -2.59 -1.41
C ILE A 52 3.89 -2.30 -1.33
N ASP A 53 3.37 -2.28 -0.10
CA ASP A 53 2.05 -1.73 0.17
C ASP A 53 2.10 -0.19 0.07
N GLY A 54 1.76 0.33 -1.11
CA GLY A 54 1.79 1.76 -1.41
C GLY A 54 0.84 2.56 -0.51
N ARG A 55 -0.25 1.96 -0.04
CA ARG A 55 -1.18 2.62 0.88
C ARG A 55 -0.54 2.81 2.25
N ALA A 56 0.13 1.79 2.75
CA ALA A 56 0.87 1.88 4.01
C ALA A 56 2.00 2.90 3.90
N MET A 57 2.76 2.88 2.80
CA MET A 57 3.84 3.82 2.53
C MET A 57 3.36 5.28 2.61
N LEU A 58 2.27 5.63 1.91
CA LEU A 58 1.69 6.99 1.94
C LEU A 58 1.22 7.43 3.34
N HIS A 59 0.67 6.50 4.13
CA HIS A 59 0.21 6.79 5.50
C HIS A 59 1.35 6.92 6.51
N GLN A 60 2.50 6.30 6.26
CA GLN A 60 3.66 6.29 7.15
C GLN A 60 4.67 7.41 6.88
N LEU A 61 4.44 8.25 5.86
CA LEU A 61 5.27 9.43 5.59
C LEU A 61 5.35 10.33 6.83
N LYS A 62 6.55 10.43 7.41
CA LYS A 62 6.84 11.29 8.57
C LYS A 62 6.96 12.76 8.17
N CYS A 63 7.66 13.02 7.06
CA CYS A 63 7.80 14.33 6.47
C CYS A 63 7.19 14.26 5.07
N VAL A 64 6.14 15.04 4.85
CA VAL A 64 5.46 15.09 3.55
C VAL A 64 6.07 16.24 2.75
N PRO A 65 6.50 16.02 1.49
CA PRO A 65 7.08 17.07 0.66
C PRO A 65 6.15 18.26 0.45
N SER A 66 6.70 19.35 -0.10
CA SER A 66 5.95 20.60 -0.23
C SER A 66 4.90 20.54 -1.33
N THR A 67 5.21 19.83 -2.43
CA THR A 67 4.35 19.70 -3.61
C THR A 67 4.08 18.24 -3.97
N PHE A 68 2.99 18.00 -4.72
CA PHE A 68 2.65 16.66 -5.19
C PHE A 68 3.70 16.10 -6.16
N GLY A 69 4.31 16.94 -7.00
CA GLY A 69 5.39 16.53 -7.90
C GLY A 69 6.64 16.07 -7.15
N GLU A 70 7.05 16.81 -6.11
CA GLU A 70 8.13 16.38 -5.21
C GLU A 70 7.79 15.05 -4.54
N LEU A 71 6.58 14.88 -4.03
CA LEU A 71 6.12 13.63 -3.44
C LEU A 71 6.29 12.45 -4.41
N ALA A 72 5.83 12.59 -5.66
CA ALA A 72 5.94 11.52 -6.64
C ALA A 72 7.41 11.12 -6.92
N ARG A 73 8.30 12.10 -7.06
CA ARG A 73 9.73 11.88 -7.35
C ARG A 73 10.46 11.32 -6.13
N THR A 74 10.18 11.83 -4.94
CA THR A 74 10.77 11.34 -3.68
C THR A 74 10.36 9.89 -3.40
N LEU A 75 9.08 9.55 -3.60
CA LEU A 75 8.61 8.18 -3.43
C LEU A 75 9.30 7.23 -4.40
N LEU A 76 9.36 7.57 -5.70
CA LEU A 76 10.03 6.72 -6.69
C LEU A 76 11.50 6.50 -6.37
N LYS A 77 12.20 7.58 -5.99
CA LYS A 77 13.61 7.52 -5.57
C LYS A 77 13.79 6.60 -4.35
N GLN A 78 12.91 6.70 -3.35
CA GLN A 78 12.96 5.80 -2.19
C GLN A 78 12.76 4.34 -2.59
N LEU A 79 11.77 4.06 -3.45
CA LEU A 79 11.50 2.71 -3.95
C LEU A 79 12.72 2.10 -4.66
N PHE A 80 13.35 2.86 -5.56
CA PHE A 80 14.50 2.36 -6.32
C PHE A 80 15.79 2.29 -5.50
N ASN A 81 15.98 3.18 -4.54
CA ASN A 81 17.09 3.05 -3.58
C ASN A 81 16.96 1.76 -2.79
N THR A 82 15.78 1.50 -2.22
CA THR A 82 15.53 0.24 -1.49
C THR A 82 15.67 -0.98 -2.39
N ALA A 83 15.19 -0.92 -3.64
CA ALA A 83 15.38 -2.02 -4.58
C ALA A 83 16.86 -2.28 -4.90
N THR A 84 17.66 -1.22 -5.06
CA THR A 84 19.10 -1.32 -5.33
C THR A 84 19.84 -1.89 -4.12
N GLU A 85 19.53 -1.41 -2.91
CA GLU A 85 20.09 -1.92 -1.65
C GLU A 85 19.80 -3.42 -1.44
N LEU A 86 18.64 -3.89 -1.90
CA LEU A 86 18.20 -5.28 -1.78
C LEU A 86 18.53 -6.13 -3.02
N ASN A 87 19.22 -5.59 -4.03
CA ASN A 87 19.51 -6.26 -5.30
C ASN A 87 18.25 -6.80 -6.03
N CYS A 88 17.14 -6.06 -5.95
CA CYS A 88 15.90 -6.37 -6.64
C CYS A 88 15.92 -5.83 -8.07
N THR A 89 15.47 -6.63 -9.04
CA THR A 89 15.29 -6.21 -10.44
C THR A 89 13.85 -5.84 -10.77
N ARG A 90 12.92 -6.09 -9.84
CA ARG A 90 11.50 -5.79 -9.99
C ARG A 90 10.94 -5.12 -8.75
N VAL A 91 10.14 -4.08 -8.94
CA VAL A 91 9.46 -3.34 -7.86
C VAL A 91 7.98 -3.24 -8.15
N ASP A 92 7.14 -3.71 -7.24
CA ASP A 92 5.69 -3.70 -7.36
C ASP A 92 5.10 -2.74 -6.32
N PHE A 93 4.62 -1.58 -6.76
CA PHE A 93 3.88 -0.62 -5.95
C PHE A 93 2.39 -0.96 -5.96
N VAL A 94 1.93 -1.65 -4.91
CA VAL A 94 0.58 -2.20 -4.81
C VAL A 94 -0.30 -1.32 -3.91
N THR A 95 -1.39 -0.82 -4.47
CA THR A 95 -2.36 0.03 -3.79
C THR A 95 -3.72 -0.65 -3.68
N ASP A 96 -4.44 -0.37 -2.61
CA ASP A 96 -5.85 -0.78 -2.50
C ASP A 96 -6.71 0.05 -3.44
N SER A 97 -7.61 -0.60 -4.17
CA SER A 97 -8.70 0.08 -4.87
C SER A 97 -9.88 0.37 -3.93
N TYR A 98 -10.54 1.51 -4.17
CA TYR A 98 -11.72 1.97 -3.47
C TYR A 98 -12.92 2.00 -4.41
N PRO A 99 -13.47 0.84 -4.82
CA PRO A 99 -14.71 0.82 -5.59
C PRO A 99 -15.86 1.35 -4.74
N ASP A 100 -16.83 2.01 -5.41
CA ASP A 100 -17.99 2.61 -4.76
C ASP A 100 -18.80 1.57 -4.00
N ILE A 101 -19.04 0.41 -4.62
CA ILE A 101 -19.71 -0.73 -3.99
C ILE A 101 -18.65 -1.70 -3.50
N SER A 102 -18.58 -1.93 -2.19
CA SER A 102 -17.72 -2.96 -1.62
C SER A 102 -18.28 -3.51 -0.31
N ILE A 103 -17.92 -4.76 0.01
CA ILE A 103 -18.21 -5.38 1.32
C ILE A 103 -17.67 -4.53 2.49
N LYS A 104 -16.62 -3.74 2.24
CA LYS A 104 -15.99 -2.85 3.23
C LYS A 104 -16.54 -1.43 3.24
N GLN A 105 -17.57 -1.13 2.45
CA GLN A 105 -18.11 0.22 2.34
C GLN A 105 -18.67 0.73 3.66
N GLY A 106 -19.43 -0.08 4.41
CA GLY A 106 -19.96 0.31 5.71
C GLY A 106 -18.87 0.72 6.72
N GLU A 107 -17.81 -0.09 6.82
CA GLU A 107 -16.65 0.23 7.67
C GLU A 107 -15.89 1.47 7.17
N ARG A 108 -15.78 1.65 5.85
CA ARG A 108 -15.16 2.83 5.24
C ARG A 108 -15.98 4.09 5.55
N SER A 109 -17.29 4.05 5.43
CA SER A 109 -18.21 5.15 5.73
C SER A 109 -18.10 5.60 7.18
N GLN A 110 -17.94 4.65 8.13
CA GLN A 110 -17.69 4.98 9.54
C GLN A 110 -16.32 5.61 9.79
N ARG A 111 -15.30 5.28 8.98
CA ARG A 111 -13.93 5.82 9.10
C ARG A 111 -13.72 7.13 8.35
N SER A 112 -14.58 7.46 7.39
CA SER A 112 -14.55 8.75 6.71
C SER A 112 -14.87 9.85 7.72
N ALA A 113 -13.92 10.76 7.92
CA ALA A 113 -14.15 11.90 8.80
C ALA A 113 -15.17 12.86 8.18
N VAL A 114 -16.13 13.32 8.99
CA VAL A 114 -17.03 14.42 8.63
C VAL A 114 -16.18 15.68 8.39
N GLY A 115 -16.45 16.41 7.31
CA GLY A 115 -15.74 17.65 6.97
C GLY A 115 -14.34 17.44 6.36
N VAL A 116 -14.11 16.36 5.62
CA VAL A 116 -12.92 16.22 4.75
C VAL A 116 -13.19 16.86 3.40
N GLN A 117 -12.32 17.77 2.98
CA GLN A 117 -12.42 18.45 1.70
C GLN A 117 -11.98 17.51 0.56
N LEU A 118 -12.76 17.49 -0.52
CA LEU A 118 -12.37 16.85 -1.77
C LEU A 118 -11.25 17.68 -2.40
N PHE A 119 -10.14 17.01 -2.71
CA PHE A 119 -8.97 17.65 -3.29
C PHE A 119 -8.82 17.19 -4.73
N LYS A 120 -8.90 18.14 -5.66
CA LYS A 120 -8.53 17.92 -7.05
C LYS A 120 -7.04 18.19 -7.18
N ILE A 121 -6.26 17.19 -7.59
CA ILE A 121 -4.84 17.35 -7.89
C ILE A 121 -4.75 17.71 -9.37
N ALA A 122 -4.35 18.94 -9.67
CA ALA A 122 -4.35 19.48 -11.03
C ALA A 122 -2.94 19.70 -11.59
N SER A 123 -1.92 19.83 -10.73
CA SER A 123 -0.56 20.15 -11.15
C SER A 123 0.48 19.56 -10.20
N GLU A 124 1.68 19.30 -10.71
CA GLU A 124 2.85 18.90 -9.94
C GLU A 124 3.24 19.94 -8.88
N ASN A 125 3.15 21.23 -9.21
CA ASN A 125 3.53 22.32 -8.32
C ASN A 125 2.47 22.64 -7.26
N GLN A 126 1.34 21.93 -7.28
CA GLN A 126 0.29 22.13 -6.31
C GLN A 126 0.78 21.77 -4.91
N PRO A 127 0.58 22.65 -3.91
CA PRO A 127 0.99 22.38 -2.54
C PRO A 127 0.17 21.22 -1.96
N ILE A 128 0.84 20.40 -1.17
CA ILE A 128 0.19 19.29 -0.47
C ILE A 128 -0.67 19.84 0.69
N PRO A 129 -1.84 19.23 0.97
CA PRO A 129 -2.63 19.57 2.14
C PRO A 129 -1.82 19.48 3.44
N LYS A 130 -1.82 20.57 4.24
CA LYS A 130 -1.19 20.60 5.58
C LYS A 130 -1.66 19.44 6.48
N GLN A 131 -2.93 19.05 6.35
CA GLN A 131 -3.53 17.94 7.10
C GLN A 131 -3.49 16.63 6.30
N TRP A 132 -2.30 16.13 6.00
CA TRP A 132 -2.09 14.93 5.16
C TRP A 132 -2.91 13.70 5.59
N LYS A 133 -2.93 13.39 6.89
CA LYS A 133 -3.70 12.25 7.42
C LYS A 133 -5.20 12.38 7.18
N LYS A 134 -5.73 13.61 7.29
CA LYS A 134 -7.15 13.92 7.03
C LYS A 134 -7.46 13.83 5.54
N PHE A 135 -6.57 14.33 4.69
CA PHE A 135 -6.65 14.18 3.25
C PHE A 135 -6.72 12.71 2.83
N LEU A 136 -5.86 11.86 3.41
CA LEU A 136 -5.86 10.41 3.20
C LEU A 136 -7.03 9.67 3.87
N ALA A 137 -7.95 10.33 4.57
CA ALA A 137 -9.12 9.65 5.14
C ALA A 137 -10.21 9.39 4.09
N LEU A 138 -10.36 10.30 3.12
CA LEU A 138 -11.42 10.26 2.10
C LEU A 138 -11.01 9.40 0.91
N GLY A 139 -11.81 8.37 0.58
CA GLY A 139 -11.57 7.43 -0.53
C GLY A 139 -11.26 8.09 -1.87
N VAL A 140 -12.01 9.13 -2.24
CA VAL A 140 -11.80 9.86 -3.51
C VAL A 140 -10.40 10.48 -3.58
N ASN A 141 -9.95 11.12 -2.50
CA ASN A 141 -8.61 11.68 -2.42
C ASN A 141 -7.52 10.59 -2.52
N LYS A 142 -7.81 9.37 -2.02
CA LYS A 142 -6.90 8.22 -2.10
C LYS A 142 -6.62 7.87 -3.56
N GLU A 143 -7.69 7.68 -4.33
CA GLU A 143 -7.62 7.33 -5.74
C GLU A 143 -7.01 8.47 -6.57
N ALA A 144 -7.33 9.72 -6.23
CA ALA A 144 -6.76 10.90 -6.90
C ALA A 144 -5.21 10.92 -6.81
N ILE A 145 -4.64 10.59 -5.65
CA ILE A 145 -3.18 10.50 -5.49
C ILE A 145 -2.61 9.38 -6.35
N ILE A 146 -3.21 8.19 -6.33
CA ILE A 146 -2.66 7.06 -7.11
C ILE A 146 -2.72 7.36 -8.61
N THR A 147 -3.81 8.01 -9.05
CA THR A 147 -3.95 8.48 -10.43
C THR A 147 -2.86 9.48 -10.79
N PHE A 148 -2.59 10.45 -9.91
CA PHE A 148 -1.53 11.42 -10.09
C PHE A 148 -0.13 10.77 -10.10
N LEU A 149 0.15 9.85 -9.18
CA LEU A 149 1.43 9.12 -9.14
C LEU A 149 1.65 8.33 -10.42
N HIS A 150 0.63 7.61 -10.89
CA HIS A 150 0.67 6.90 -12.17
C HIS A 150 1.02 7.86 -13.32
N GLN A 151 0.29 8.98 -13.45
CA GLN A 151 0.53 9.97 -14.50
C GLN A 151 1.99 10.46 -14.50
N ILE A 152 2.50 10.89 -13.34
CA ILE A 152 3.86 11.39 -13.23
C ILE A 152 4.87 10.29 -13.53
N TRP A 153 4.73 9.10 -12.96
CA TRP A 153 5.69 8.03 -13.17
C TRP A 153 5.74 7.59 -14.65
N THR A 154 4.60 7.52 -15.34
CA THR A 154 4.57 7.25 -16.78
C THR A 154 5.13 8.36 -17.66
N SER A 155 5.25 9.59 -17.14
CA SER A 155 5.83 10.73 -17.89
C SER A 155 7.29 11.02 -17.53
N LEU A 156 7.88 10.26 -16.61
CA LEU A 156 9.26 10.45 -16.19
C LEU A 156 10.24 9.86 -17.23
N PRO A 157 11.46 10.44 -17.36
CA PRO A 157 12.48 9.92 -18.27
C PRO A 157 12.89 8.48 -17.95
N ALA A 158 13.17 7.68 -19.00
CA ALA A 158 13.48 6.25 -18.89
C ALA A 158 14.77 5.98 -18.08
N GLU A 159 15.71 6.92 -18.05
CA GLU A 159 16.98 6.80 -17.33
C GLU A 159 16.78 6.62 -15.83
N LEU A 160 15.65 7.10 -15.28
CA LEU A 160 15.33 6.94 -13.85
C LEU A 160 15.01 5.49 -13.48
N TYR A 161 14.54 4.69 -14.43
CA TYR A 161 14.13 3.30 -14.21
C TYR A 161 15.30 2.31 -14.28
N LYS A 162 16.46 2.71 -14.82
CA LYS A 162 17.67 1.88 -14.91
C LYS A 162 17.34 0.46 -15.42
N ASN A 163 17.78 -0.58 -14.69
CA ASN A 163 17.49 -2.00 -14.98
C ASN A 163 16.34 -2.56 -14.13
N ILE A 164 15.49 -1.69 -13.56
CA ILE A 164 14.38 -2.09 -12.70
C ILE A 164 13.10 -2.11 -13.53
N ILE A 165 12.38 -3.22 -13.47
CA ILE A 165 11.01 -3.32 -13.99
C ILE A 165 10.07 -2.84 -12.88
N PHE A 166 9.35 -1.76 -13.14
CA PHE A 166 8.46 -1.15 -12.16
C PHE A 166 7.00 -1.45 -12.48
N PHE A 167 6.26 -1.97 -11.50
CA PHE A 167 4.83 -2.21 -11.60
C PHE A 167 4.07 -1.24 -10.69
N ILE A 168 3.04 -0.59 -11.22
CA ILE A 168 2.08 0.19 -10.45
C ILE A 168 0.67 -0.35 -10.68
N THR A 169 -0.05 -0.59 -9.59
CA THR A 169 -1.48 -0.87 -9.65
C THR A 169 -2.26 0.44 -9.62
N HIS A 170 -3.20 0.62 -10.55
CA HIS A 170 -4.12 1.75 -10.54
C HIS A 170 -5.52 1.25 -10.90
N GLN A 171 -6.49 1.53 -10.02
CA GLN A 171 -7.87 1.04 -10.14
C GLN A 171 -7.93 -0.51 -10.27
N ILE A 172 -8.30 -1.00 -11.46
CA ILE A 172 -8.40 -2.43 -11.79
C ILE A 172 -7.27 -2.92 -12.70
N LYS A 173 -6.34 -2.02 -13.07
CA LYS A 173 -5.25 -2.30 -13.99
C LYS A 173 -3.91 -2.37 -13.27
N CYS A 174 -2.98 -3.09 -13.89
CA CYS A 174 -1.57 -3.08 -13.54
C CYS A 174 -0.79 -2.55 -14.74
N TYR A 175 0.15 -1.64 -14.50
CA TYR A 175 1.01 -1.08 -15.53
C TYR A 175 2.45 -1.48 -15.23
N SER A 176 3.12 -2.10 -16.20
CA SER A 176 4.56 -2.30 -16.15
C SER A 176 5.26 -1.15 -16.86
N ILE A 177 6.26 -0.58 -16.22
CA ILE A 177 7.13 0.45 -16.75
C ILE A 177 8.55 -0.10 -16.76
N ASN A 178 9.15 -0.16 -17.95
CA ASN A 178 10.52 -0.61 -18.13
C ASN A 178 11.27 0.34 -19.06
N ASN A 179 12.57 0.48 -18.80
CA ASN A 179 13.49 1.13 -19.70
C ASN A 179 14.01 0.10 -20.70
N ASP A 180 13.73 0.29 -21.98
CA ASP A 180 14.24 -0.53 -23.07
C ASP A 180 15.11 0.33 -23.98
N ALA A 181 16.42 0.17 -23.87
CA ALA A 181 17.43 0.90 -24.64
C ALA A 181 17.26 2.44 -24.63
N GLY A 182 16.80 3.02 -23.52
CA GLY A 182 16.58 4.47 -23.37
C GLY A 182 15.15 4.94 -23.68
N ASN A 183 14.28 4.04 -24.12
CA ASN A 183 12.86 4.32 -24.32
C ASN A 183 12.02 3.76 -23.16
N LEU A 184 11.01 4.54 -22.75
CA LEU A 184 10.08 4.10 -21.71
C LEU A 184 8.97 3.25 -22.33
N ASN A 185 8.99 1.95 -22.04
CA ASN A 185 7.93 1.03 -22.44
C ASN A 185 6.91 0.93 -21.31
N ILE A 186 5.63 1.09 -21.66
CA ILE A 186 4.49 0.98 -20.73
C ILE A 186 3.56 -0.09 -21.28
N CYS A 187 3.30 -1.14 -20.48
CA CYS A 187 2.39 -2.21 -20.86
C CYS A 187 1.27 -2.39 -19.83
N ASP A 188 0.03 -2.43 -20.33
CA ASP A 188 -1.15 -2.81 -19.55
C ASP A 188 -1.11 -4.33 -19.32
N THR A 189 -1.08 -4.75 -18.06
CA THR A 189 -1.15 -6.17 -17.68
C THR A 189 -2.40 -6.41 -16.84
N ILE A 190 -2.99 -7.60 -16.99
CA ILE A 190 -4.07 -8.02 -16.10
C ILE A 190 -3.50 -8.15 -14.69
N CYS A 191 -4.07 -7.38 -13.78
CA CYS A 191 -3.77 -7.44 -12.37
C CYS A 191 -4.28 -8.79 -11.85
N ILE A 192 -3.46 -9.86 -11.92
CA ILE A 192 -3.71 -11.06 -11.12
C ILE A 192 -3.66 -10.55 -9.69
N VAL A 193 -4.84 -10.40 -9.10
CA VAL A 193 -5.08 -9.75 -7.83
C VAL A 193 -4.11 -10.30 -6.79
N ILE A 194 -2.97 -9.62 -6.61
CA ILE A 194 -2.14 -9.76 -5.41
C ILE A 194 -2.96 -9.05 -4.34
N THR A 195 -4.02 -9.71 -3.89
CA THR A 195 -4.75 -9.29 -2.71
C THR A 195 -3.72 -9.17 -1.61
N LYS A 196 -3.70 -8.06 -0.87
CA LYS A 196 -2.83 -7.89 0.32
C LYS A 196 -2.88 -9.06 1.31
N LYS A 197 -3.94 -9.88 1.22
CA LYS A 197 -4.07 -11.14 1.94
C LYS A 197 -2.92 -12.11 1.62
N LEU A 198 -2.47 -12.17 0.36
CA LEU A 198 -1.35 -13.01 -0.08
C LEU A 198 0.02 -12.46 0.34
N ILE A 199 0.23 -11.12 0.34
CA ILE A 199 1.50 -10.52 0.81
C ILE A 199 1.73 -10.78 2.31
N LEU A 200 0.67 -10.66 3.11
CA LEU A 200 0.75 -10.99 4.54
C LEU A 200 1.03 -12.49 4.76
N VAL A 201 0.52 -13.34 3.86
CA VAL A 201 0.75 -14.80 3.88
C VAL A 201 2.14 -15.16 3.37
N CYS A 202 2.72 -14.47 2.39
CA CYS A 202 4.10 -14.71 1.93
C CYS A 202 5.14 -14.29 2.98
N SER A 203 4.95 -13.16 3.67
CA SER A 203 5.79 -12.84 4.84
C SER A 203 5.63 -13.88 5.96
N PHE A 204 4.45 -14.48 6.13
CA PHE A 204 4.22 -15.55 7.09
C PHE A 204 4.81 -16.91 6.66
N LEU A 205 4.73 -17.27 5.37
CA LEU A 205 5.26 -18.52 4.84
C LEU A 205 6.79 -18.55 4.87
N LEU A 206 7.45 -17.41 4.61
CA LEU A 206 8.90 -17.30 4.76
C LEU A 206 9.33 -17.55 6.21
N LEU A 207 8.54 -17.06 7.18
CA LEU A 207 8.76 -17.30 8.62
C LEU A 207 8.47 -18.76 9.03
N MET A 208 7.51 -19.44 8.39
CA MET A 208 7.21 -20.84 8.69
C MET A 208 8.21 -21.83 8.06
N GLN A 209 8.74 -21.54 6.85
CA GLN A 209 9.76 -22.41 6.23
C GLN A 209 11.09 -22.41 7.01
N ILE A 210 11.43 -21.32 7.69
CA ILE A 210 12.61 -21.24 8.57
C ILE A 210 12.44 -22.11 9.84
N LYS A 211 11.19 -22.36 10.27
CA LYS A 211 10.92 -23.23 11.43
C LYS A 211 10.93 -24.72 11.09
N GLN A 212 10.67 -25.11 9.84
CA GLN A 212 10.68 -26.52 9.43
C GLN A 212 12.07 -27.06 9.06
N THR A 213 13.05 -26.19 8.79
CA THR A 213 14.44 -26.58 8.52
C THR A 213 15.33 -26.60 9.78
N ARG A 214 14.75 -26.44 10.96
CA ARG A 214 15.41 -26.63 12.27
C ARG A 214 14.63 -27.61 13.16
N MET A 215 14.42 -28.82 12.67
CA MET A 215 14.30 -30.03 13.50
C MET A 215 15.27 -31.08 12.98
#